data_AF-A0A4Y7T376-F1
#
_entry.id   AF-A0A4Y7T376-F1
#
_cell.length_a   1.000
_cell.length_b   1.000
_cell.length_c   1.000
_cell.angle_alpha   90.00
_cell.angle_beta   90.00
_cell.angle_gamma   90.00
#
_symmetry.space_group_name_H-M   'P 1'
#
loop_
_entity.id
_entity.type
_entity.pdbx_description
1 polymer ?
#
loop_
_entity_poly.entity_id
_entity_poly.type
_entity_poly.pdbx_seq_one_letter_code
_entity_poly.pdbx_strand_id
1 'polypeptide(L)'
;MHEEWYPGYPSRTHLFNNKERLHTQSVEEALGYLTAPLPYGNYATMIVSTGGHWRTTLFKGYADGEKQGGGIDGVVAFYEHVARRWVREVQERLSRETRNGDEREGESMVVIGGGSRRITKNVVIRPYLPGHDQCREAKGVLEEVELMEYERYNWRHIWKFNHIFETLLTDRQAYPNIHYLPIDRPGRLRPDAHTAKDCLHVMAGADVLEGWTRYIWHFVTQELGARA
;
A
#
# COMPACT_ATOMS: atom_id res chain seq x y z
N MET A 1 12.10 -31.13 12.03
CA MET A 1 11.00 -30.31 11.47
C MET A 1 10.00 -31.31 10.92
N HIS A 2 8.81 -31.42 11.50
CA HIS A 2 7.86 -32.51 11.20
C HIS A 2 7.14 -32.24 9.87
N GLU A 3 7.49 -33.01 8.83
CA GLU A 3 6.81 -33.02 7.52
C GLU A 3 5.34 -33.44 7.62
N GLU A 4 4.99 -34.13 8.71
CA GLU A 4 3.66 -34.69 9.00
C GLU A 4 2.55 -33.62 9.12
N TRP A 5 2.93 -32.35 9.34
CA TRP A 5 2.00 -31.23 9.51
C TRP A 5 1.83 -30.41 8.23
N TYR A 6 2.59 -30.74 7.19
CA TYR A 6 2.59 -30.05 5.89
C TYR A 6 2.43 -31.09 4.77
N PRO A 7 1.25 -31.72 4.62
CA PRO A 7 1.03 -32.66 3.52
C PRO A 7 1.37 -31.95 2.21
N GLY A 8 2.24 -32.58 1.41
CA GLY A 8 2.63 -32.08 0.10
C GLY A 8 1.38 -31.86 -0.75
N TYR A 9 1.04 -30.58 -0.98
CA TYR A 9 -0.14 -30.20 -1.74
C TYR A 9 0.02 -30.64 -3.21
N PRO A 10 -0.95 -31.39 -3.78
CA PRO A 10 -0.88 -31.82 -5.17
C PRO A 10 -1.41 -30.71 -6.09
N SER A 11 -0.55 -30.03 -6.84
CA SER A 11 -0.91 -29.25 -8.04
C SER A 11 0.34 -28.71 -8.76
N ARG A 12 0.37 -28.81 -10.09
CA ARG A 12 1.49 -28.45 -10.98
C ARG A 12 1.72 -26.94 -11.19
N THR A 13 1.14 -26.04 -10.38
CA THR A 13 1.38 -24.59 -10.50
C THR A 13 1.35 -23.92 -9.12
N HIS A 14 2.51 -23.78 -8.49
CA HIS A 14 2.64 -22.93 -7.30
C HIS A 14 2.60 -21.46 -7.72
N LEU A 15 1.61 -20.71 -7.24
CA LEU A 15 1.52 -19.25 -7.45
C LEU A 15 2.75 -18.54 -6.88
N PHE A 16 3.13 -18.91 -5.65
CA PHE A 16 4.30 -18.40 -4.96
C PHE A 16 5.52 -19.30 -5.17
N ASN A 17 6.71 -18.78 -4.89
CA ASN A 17 7.89 -19.63 -4.84
C ASN A 17 7.85 -20.56 -3.60
N ASN A 18 8.72 -21.57 -3.61
CA ASN A 18 8.77 -22.60 -2.57
C ASN A 18 9.68 -22.26 -1.38
N LYS A 19 10.23 -21.04 -1.32
CA LYS A 19 11.15 -20.58 -0.28
C LYS A 19 10.46 -19.72 0.77
N GLU A 20 9.43 -18.95 0.40
CA GLU A 20 8.68 -18.18 1.39
C GLU A 20 7.56 -19.01 2.01
N ARG A 21 7.49 -19.00 3.35
CA ARG A 21 6.32 -19.48 4.07
C ARG A 21 5.25 -18.40 4.03
N LEU A 22 4.06 -18.76 3.57
CA LEU A 22 2.94 -17.85 3.48
C LEU A 22 2.03 -18.02 4.69
N HIS A 23 1.75 -16.91 5.39
CA HIS A 23 0.65 -16.81 6.33
C HIS A 23 -0.22 -15.62 5.89
N THR A 24 -1.37 -15.91 5.30
CA THR A 24 -2.33 -14.89 4.85
C THR A 24 -3.49 -14.81 5.82
N GLN A 25 -3.77 -13.59 6.30
CA GLN A 25 -5.03 -13.26 6.94
C GLN A 25 -6.00 -12.73 5.88
N SER A 26 -7.30 -12.97 6.07
CA SER A 26 -8.33 -12.35 5.24
C SER A 26 -8.37 -10.83 5.47
N VAL A 27 -8.88 -10.09 4.49
CA VAL A 27 -9.12 -8.63 4.64
C VAL A 27 -10.09 -8.37 5.79
N GLU A 28 -11.09 -9.23 5.97
CA GLU A 28 -12.05 -9.13 7.06
C GLU A 28 -11.40 -9.24 8.45
N GLU A 29 -10.53 -10.24 8.64
CA GLU A 29 -9.79 -10.40 9.90
C GLU A 29 -8.87 -9.20 10.16
N ALA A 30 -8.09 -8.79 9.16
CA ALA A 30 -7.17 -7.66 9.29
C ALA A 30 -7.93 -6.35 9.62
N LEU A 31 -9.01 -6.06 8.90
CA LEU A 31 -9.84 -4.89 9.19
C LEU A 31 -10.57 -5.00 10.51
N GLY A 32 -10.93 -6.21 10.97
CA GLY A 32 -11.52 -6.44 12.27
C GLY A 32 -10.65 -5.92 13.41
N TYR A 33 -9.34 -6.17 13.36
CA TYR A 33 -8.40 -5.61 14.34
C TYR A 33 -8.25 -4.10 14.22
N LEU A 34 -8.11 -3.59 13.00
CA LEU A 34 -7.83 -2.17 12.76
C LEU A 34 -9.03 -1.27 13.09
N THR A 35 -10.24 -1.76 12.84
CA THR A 35 -11.50 -1.05 13.11
C THR A 35 -12.08 -1.30 14.50
N ALA A 36 -11.46 -2.17 15.30
CA ALA A 36 -11.88 -2.45 16.67
C ALA A 36 -11.95 -1.17 17.53
N PRO A 37 -12.83 -1.10 18.54
CA PRO A 37 -12.85 0.01 19.48
C PRO A 37 -11.56 0.05 20.33
N LEU A 38 -11.33 1.19 20.97
CA LEU A 38 -10.27 1.32 21.98
C LEU A 38 -10.46 0.28 23.10
N PRO A 39 -9.37 -0.27 23.67
CA PRO A 39 -7.96 0.06 23.41
C PRO A 39 -7.32 -0.74 22.26
N TYR A 40 -8.05 -1.64 21.59
CA TYR A 40 -7.47 -2.59 20.64
C TYR A 40 -7.11 -1.97 19.30
N GLY A 41 -8.01 -1.12 18.79
CA GLY A 41 -7.84 -0.36 17.57
C GLY A 41 -8.55 0.97 17.73
N ASN A 42 -8.92 1.56 16.59
CA ASN A 42 -9.69 2.80 16.42
C ASN A 42 -8.87 3.88 15.71
N TYR A 43 -8.50 3.60 14.46
CA TYR A 43 -7.98 4.64 13.58
C TYR A 43 -9.13 5.55 13.08
N ALA A 44 -8.79 6.82 12.88
CA ALA A 44 -9.56 7.76 12.08
C ALA A 44 -9.19 7.66 10.59
N THR A 45 -7.91 7.49 10.29
CA THR A 45 -7.41 7.27 8.94
C THR A 45 -6.30 6.21 8.93
N MET A 46 -6.43 5.21 8.05
CA MET A 46 -5.39 4.21 7.80
C MET A 46 -4.61 4.59 6.54
N ILE A 47 -3.29 4.44 6.57
CA ILE A 47 -2.43 4.71 5.41
C ILE A 47 -1.82 3.42 4.91
N VAL A 48 -2.00 3.12 3.63
CA VAL A 48 -1.61 1.86 3.01
C VAL A 48 -0.69 2.13 1.82
N SER A 49 0.35 1.32 1.68
CA SER A 49 1.23 1.32 0.51
C SER A 49 1.68 -0.12 0.22
N THR A 50 1.62 -0.53 -1.04
CA THR A 50 1.97 -1.89 -1.47
C THR A 50 2.42 -1.87 -2.94
N GLY A 51 3.26 -2.83 -3.32
CA GLY A 51 3.81 -2.91 -4.69
C GLY A 51 5.20 -3.54 -4.73
N GLY A 52 6.08 -3.23 -3.76
CA GLY A 52 7.48 -3.67 -3.80
C GLY A 52 7.74 -5.18 -3.79
N HIS A 53 6.82 -5.97 -3.22
CA HIS A 53 6.94 -7.43 -3.19
C HIS A 53 6.18 -8.13 -4.32
N TRP A 54 5.52 -7.40 -5.21
CA TRP A 54 4.82 -7.95 -6.37
C TRP A 54 5.77 -8.19 -7.53
N ARG A 55 6.65 -9.18 -7.35
CA ARG A 55 7.74 -9.57 -8.25
C ARG A 55 7.60 -11.02 -8.69
N THR A 56 8.06 -11.32 -9.90
CA THR A 56 7.98 -12.66 -10.52
C THR A 56 8.82 -13.70 -9.78
N THR A 57 9.81 -13.30 -8.98
CA THR A 57 10.52 -14.27 -8.14
C THR A 57 9.70 -14.70 -6.92
N LEU A 58 8.80 -13.86 -6.40
CA LEU A 58 7.85 -14.24 -5.35
C LEU A 58 6.68 -14.98 -6.00
N PHE A 59 6.05 -14.36 -7.00
CA PHE A 59 4.95 -14.93 -7.76
C PHE A 59 5.47 -15.83 -8.90
N LYS A 60 6.17 -16.91 -8.52
CA LYS A 60 6.93 -17.76 -9.46
C LYS A 60 6.07 -18.39 -10.53
N GLY A 61 4.76 -18.58 -10.29
CA GLY A 61 3.81 -19.07 -11.29
C GLY A 61 3.65 -18.17 -12.52
N TYR A 62 4.02 -16.88 -12.43
CA TYR A 62 4.01 -15.95 -13.56
C TYR A 62 5.38 -15.71 -14.19
N ALA A 63 6.46 -16.29 -13.64
CA ALA A 63 7.80 -16.05 -14.14
C ALA A 63 8.00 -16.68 -15.53
N ASP A 64 8.35 -15.86 -16.51
CA ASP A 64 8.51 -16.27 -17.91
C ASP A 64 9.65 -15.48 -18.54
N GLY A 65 10.81 -16.14 -18.73
CA GLY A 65 12.03 -15.49 -19.21
C GLY A 65 11.97 -15.02 -20.66
N GLU A 66 11.03 -15.54 -21.45
CA GLU A 66 10.84 -15.19 -22.86
C GLU A 66 9.96 -13.93 -23.02
N LYS A 67 9.28 -13.49 -21.95
CA LYS A 67 8.44 -12.29 -21.96
C LYS A 67 9.21 -11.07 -21.47
N GLN A 68 8.84 -9.91 -22.02
CA GLN A 68 9.29 -8.62 -21.51
C GLN A 68 9.00 -8.51 -20.00
N GLY A 69 9.98 -8.04 -19.22
CA GLY A 69 9.87 -7.92 -17.77
C GLY A 69 9.78 -9.27 -17.04
N GLY A 70 10.11 -10.39 -17.69
CA GLY A 70 10.15 -11.71 -17.05
C GLY A 70 8.78 -12.25 -16.64
N GLY A 71 7.70 -11.82 -17.31
CA GLY A 71 6.32 -12.20 -16.99
C GLY A 71 5.61 -11.28 -15.98
N ILE A 72 6.19 -10.12 -15.67
CA ILE A 72 5.64 -9.16 -14.69
C ILE A 72 4.20 -8.73 -14.97
N ASP A 73 3.78 -8.66 -16.24
CA ASP A 73 2.42 -8.25 -16.60
C ASP A 73 1.35 -9.21 -16.05
N GLY A 74 1.68 -10.50 -15.92
CA GLY A 74 0.80 -11.47 -15.24
C GLY A 74 0.64 -11.16 -13.75
N VAL A 75 1.71 -10.71 -13.10
CA VAL A 75 1.69 -10.27 -11.69
C VAL A 75 0.89 -8.96 -11.54
N VAL A 76 1.03 -8.03 -12.48
CA VAL A 76 0.25 -6.78 -12.50
C VAL A 76 -1.24 -7.06 -12.68
N ALA A 77 -1.61 -7.95 -13.60
CA ALA A 77 -3.00 -8.36 -13.79
C ALA A 77 -3.58 -9.03 -12.54
N PHE A 78 -2.80 -9.92 -11.90
CA PHE A 78 -3.21 -10.53 -10.64
C PHE A 78 -3.36 -9.49 -9.52
N TYR A 79 -2.43 -8.54 -9.41
CA TYR A 79 -2.52 -7.43 -8.48
C TYR A 79 -3.79 -6.60 -8.69
N GLU A 80 -4.19 -6.35 -9.94
CA GLU A 80 -5.42 -5.62 -10.24
C GLU A 80 -6.66 -6.32 -9.65
N HIS A 81 -6.76 -7.64 -9.82
CA HIS A 81 -7.84 -8.42 -9.24
C HIS A 81 -7.86 -8.32 -7.70
N VAL A 82 -6.69 -8.39 -7.07
CA VAL A 82 -6.56 -8.26 -5.62
C VAL A 82 -6.90 -6.85 -5.15
N ALA A 83 -6.42 -5.81 -5.84
CA ALA A 83 -6.70 -4.41 -5.53
C ALA A 83 -8.21 -4.10 -5.64
N ARG A 84 -8.87 -4.55 -6.72
CA ARG A 84 -10.33 -4.43 -6.91
C ARG A 84 -11.12 -5.10 -5.79
N ARG A 85 -10.71 -6.30 -5.38
CA ARG A 85 -11.35 -7.01 -4.27
C ARG A 85 -11.15 -6.24 -2.96
N TRP A 86 -9.92 -5.80 -2.70
CA TRP A 86 -9.56 -5.10 -1.48
C TRP A 86 -10.31 -3.77 -1.32
N VAL A 87 -10.37 -2.90 -2.34
CA VAL A 87 -11.07 -1.61 -2.23
C VAL A 87 -12.56 -1.79 -1.95
N ARG A 88 -13.18 -2.81 -2.57
CA ARG A 88 -14.59 -3.14 -2.34
C ARG A 88 -14.82 -3.61 -0.90
N GLU A 89 -14.06 -4.59 -0.43
CA GLU A 89 -14.22 -5.14 0.93
C GLU A 89 -13.93 -4.08 2.00
N VAL A 90 -12.91 -3.24 1.80
CA VAL A 90 -12.61 -2.11 2.69
C VAL A 90 -13.76 -1.12 2.71
N GLN A 91 -14.23 -0.66 1.56
CA GLN A 91 -15.32 0.32 1.51
C GLN A 91 -16.61 -0.24 2.13
N GLU A 92 -16.96 -1.50 1.85
CA GLU A 92 -18.10 -2.16 2.48
C GLU A 92 -17.97 -2.17 4.01
N ARG A 93 -16.76 -2.47 4.53
CA ARG A 93 -16.52 -2.45 5.98
C ARG A 93 -16.68 -1.03 6.55
N LEU A 94 -16.07 -0.02 5.94
CA LEU A 94 -16.17 1.38 6.40
C LEU A 94 -17.62 1.87 6.38
N SER A 95 -18.39 1.50 5.36
CA SER A 95 -19.82 1.82 5.27
C SER A 95 -20.63 1.15 6.38
N ARG A 96 -20.32 -0.11 6.74
CA ARG A 96 -20.97 -0.82 7.86
C ARG A 96 -20.63 -0.20 9.21
N GLU A 97 -19.36 0.15 9.46
CA GLU A 97 -18.96 0.82 10.70
C GLU A 97 -19.67 2.17 10.86
N THR A 98 -19.82 2.92 9.76
CA THR A 98 -20.55 4.20 9.77
C THR A 98 -22.03 4.01 10.13
N ARG A 99 -22.70 3.02 9.54
CA ARG A 99 -24.11 2.70 9.80
C ARG A 99 -24.34 2.13 11.21
N ASN A 100 -23.49 1.22 11.67
CA ASN A 100 -23.63 0.63 13.01
C ASN A 100 -23.34 1.63 14.13
N GLY A 101 -22.53 2.66 13.84
CA GLY A 101 -22.31 3.80 14.74
C GLY A 101 -23.52 4.72 14.91
N ASP A 102 -24.51 4.67 14.01
CA ASP A 102 -25.80 5.38 14.16
C ASP A 102 -26.75 4.68 15.15
N GLU A 103 -26.59 3.36 15.35
CA GLU A 103 -27.54 2.53 16.12
C GLU A 103 -27.06 2.14 17.52
N ARG A 104 -25.77 2.31 17.83
CA ARG A 104 -25.19 1.96 19.14
C ARG A 104 -24.94 3.22 19.97
N GLU A 105 -25.50 3.29 21.17
CA GLU A 105 -25.19 4.26 22.25
C GLU A 105 -23.74 4.16 22.79
N GLY A 106 -22.78 3.89 21.91
CA GLY A 106 -21.37 3.68 22.18
C GLY A 106 -20.58 4.15 20.97
N GLU A 107 -20.68 5.44 20.71
CA GLU A 107 -20.06 6.12 19.60
C GLU A 107 -18.53 5.88 19.59
N SER A 108 -17.92 5.65 18.41
CA SER A 108 -16.47 5.90 18.23
C SER A 108 -16.24 7.41 18.23
N MET A 109 -16.45 8.02 19.40
CA MET A 109 -16.09 9.38 19.67
C MET A 109 -14.61 9.42 19.98
N VAL A 110 -13.87 10.16 19.16
CA VAL A 110 -12.54 10.59 19.56
C VAL A 110 -12.69 11.98 20.16
N VAL A 111 -12.40 12.10 21.45
CA VAL A 111 -12.36 13.39 22.12
C VAL A 111 -11.11 14.12 21.64
N ILE A 112 -11.29 15.11 20.77
CA ILE A 112 -10.23 16.02 20.36
C ILE A 112 -10.58 17.39 20.92
N GLY A 113 -9.79 17.87 21.90
CA GLY A 113 -9.93 19.23 22.43
C GLY A 113 -11.25 19.51 23.17
N GLY A 114 -11.75 18.56 23.97
CA GLY A 114 -12.92 18.77 24.83
C GLY A 114 -14.29 18.69 24.14
N GLY A 115 -14.33 18.42 22.83
CA GLY A 115 -15.55 18.10 22.08
C GLY A 115 -15.57 16.65 21.62
N SER A 116 -16.76 16.06 21.59
CA SER A 116 -17.01 14.73 21.05
C SER A 116 -17.44 14.88 19.59
N ARG A 117 -16.68 14.36 18.62
CA ARG A 117 -17.01 14.43 17.19
C ARG A 117 -17.05 13.03 16.58
N ARG A 118 -18.11 12.74 15.82
CA ARG A 118 -18.17 11.54 14.97
C ARG A 118 -17.06 11.61 13.94
N ILE A 119 -16.22 10.58 13.91
CA ILE A 119 -15.14 10.47 12.95
C ILE A 119 -15.56 9.55 11.81
N THR A 120 -15.58 10.08 10.60
CA THR A 120 -15.62 9.27 9.38
C THR A 120 -14.30 8.54 9.22
N LYS A 121 -14.33 7.21 9.20
CA LYS A 121 -13.14 6.39 8.98
C LYS A 121 -12.73 6.45 7.51
N ASN A 122 -11.48 6.82 7.26
CA ASN A 122 -10.92 6.93 5.92
C ASN A 122 -9.72 6.01 5.72
N VAL A 123 -9.40 5.75 4.46
CA VAL A 123 -8.18 5.06 4.05
C VAL A 123 -7.47 5.89 3.00
N VAL A 124 -6.16 6.07 3.15
CA VAL A 124 -5.31 6.76 2.17
C VAL A 124 -4.32 5.76 1.59
N ILE A 125 -4.36 5.59 0.28
CA ILE A 125 -3.40 4.81 -0.48
C ILE A 125 -2.31 5.74 -0.95
N ARG A 126 -1.10 5.52 -0.42
CA ARG A 126 0.12 6.19 -0.85
C ARG A 126 0.86 5.29 -1.85
N PRO A 127 1.21 5.79 -3.05
CA PRO A 127 1.94 5.01 -4.05
C PRO A 127 3.24 4.45 -3.48
N TYR A 128 3.57 3.23 -3.89
CA TYR A 128 4.84 2.61 -3.54
C TYR A 128 5.97 3.37 -4.24
N LEU A 129 7.05 3.67 -3.52
CA LEU A 129 8.24 4.30 -4.09
C LEU A 129 9.15 3.19 -4.67
N PRO A 130 9.44 3.17 -5.98
CA PRO A 130 10.48 2.30 -6.51
C PRO A 130 11.85 2.70 -5.97
N GLY A 131 12.81 1.77 -5.97
CA GLY A 131 14.20 2.15 -5.69
C GLY A 131 14.81 3.00 -6.79
N HIS A 132 16.08 3.37 -6.62
CA HIS A 132 16.88 4.04 -7.65
C HIS A 132 18.00 3.14 -8.15
N ASP A 133 18.28 3.22 -9.45
CA ASP A 133 19.49 2.63 -9.99
C ASP A 133 20.71 3.41 -9.48
N GLN A 134 21.77 2.67 -9.10
CA GLN A 134 23.06 3.24 -8.73
C GLN A 134 23.01 4.41 -7.70
N CYS A 135 22.10 4.35 -6.71
CA CYS A 135 21.92 5.42 -5.72
C CYS A 135 23.21 5.89 -5.01
N ARG A 136 24.23 5.02 -4.91
CA ARG A 136 25.55 5.34 -4.36
C ARG A 136 26.25 6.49 -5.10
N GLU A 137 25.99 6.65 -6.39
CA GLU A 137 26.65 7.62 -7.26
C GLU A 137 25.90 8.95 -7.33
N ALA A 138 24.72 9.02 -6.71
CA ALA A 138 23.90 10.21 -6.65
C ALA A 138 24.63 11.35 -5.94
N LYS A 139 24.60 12.54 -6.56
CA LYS A 139 25.26 13.75 -6.06
C LYS A 139 24.29 14.74 -5.41
N GLY A 140 23.03 14.38 -5.26
CA GLY A 140 21.98 15.19 -4.68
C GLY A 140 20.63 14.92 -5.30
N VAL A 141 19.72 15.87 -5.09
CA VAL A 141 18.37 15.87 -5.63
C VAL A 141 18.41 16.00 -7.15
N LEU A 142 17.61 15.21 -7.85
CA LEU A 142 17.43 15.30 -9.29
C LEU A 142 16.46 16.44 -9.65
N GLU A 143 16.64 17.05 -10.81
CA GLU A 143 15.66 18.00 -11.37
C GLU A 143 14.45 17.27 -11.96
N GLU A 144 14.69 16.10 -12.58
CA GLU A 144 13.66 15.28 -13.19
C GLU A 144 13.76 13.82 -12.76
N VAL A 145 12.64 13.10 -12.86
CA VAL A 145 12.64 11.67 -12.53
C VAL A 145 13.33 10.89 -13.63
N GLU A 146 14.41 10.22 -13.27
CA GLU A 146 15.11 9.33 -14.18
C GLU A 146 14.28 8.09 -14.51
N LEU A 147 14.37 7.65 -15.77
CA LEU A 147 13.86 6.36 -16.19
C LEU A 147 14.80 5.28 -15.68
N MET A 148 14.23 4.26 -15.06
CA MET A 148 15.01 3.14 -14.58
C MET A 148 15.56 2.32 -15.76
N GLU A 149 16.86 2.12 -15.76
CA GLU A 149 17.59 1.41 -16.82
C GLU A 149 17.61 -0.09 -16.58
N TYR A 150 17.75 -0.50 -15.32
CA TYR A 150 17.89 -1.92 -14.96
C TYR A 150 16.56 -2.54 -14.51
N GLU A 151 16.31 -3.78 -14.96
CA GLU A 151 15.21 -4.60 -14.46
C GLU A 151 15.54 -5.19 -13.08
N ARG A 152 15.72 -4.33 -12.08
CA ARG A 152 15.91 -4.74 -10.69
C ARG A 152 14.56 -4.99 -10.04
N TYR A 153 14.34 -6.24 -9.65
CA TYR A 153 13.12 -6.69 -8.98
C TYR A 153 11.87 -6.41 -9.82
N ASN A 154 11.05 -5.43 -9.43
CA ASN A 154 9.91 -4.95 -10.19
C ASN A 154 9.89 -3.42 -10.28
N TRP A 155 10.99 -2.74 -9.92
CA TRP A 155 10.99 -1.30 -9.66
C TRP A 155 10.60 -0.48 -10.90
N ARG A 156 11.09 -0.86 -12.09
CA ARG A 156 10.71 -0.22 -13.36
C ARG A 156 9.22 -0.34 -13.67
N HIS A 157 8.54 -1.31 -13.07
CA HIS A 157 7.13 -1.59 -13.28
C HIS A 157 6.22 -1.09 -12.14
N ILE A 158 6.77 -0.51 -11.07
CA ILE A 158 6.00 -0.01 -9.92
C ILE A 158 4.89 0.98 -10.32
N TRP A 159 5.14 1.79 -11.35
CA TRP A 159 4.12 2.71 -11.86
C TRP A 159 2.84 1.98 -12.32
N LYS A 160 2.95 0.76 -12.88
CA LYS A 160 1.77 -0.03 -13.29
C LYS A 160 0.91 -0.40 -12.08
N PHE A 161 1.55 -0.80 -10.98
CA PHE A 161 0.86 -1.14 -9.73
C PHE A 161 0.23 0.09 -9.06
N ASN A 162 0.93 1.22 -9.04
CA ASN A 162 0.41 2.48 -8.51
C ASN A 162 -0.79 2.98 -9.33
N HIS A 163 -0.71 2.90 -10.66
CA HIS A 163 -1.76 3.35 -11.58
C HIS A 163 -3.08 2.58 -11.43
N ILE A 164 -3.03 1.32 -10.97
CA ILE A 164 -4.24 0.54 -10.69
C ILE A 164 -5.06 1.21 -9.58
N PHE A 165 -4.45 1.58 -8.45
CA PHE A 165 -5.20 2.26 -7.39
C PHE A 165 -5.62 3.68 -7.78
N GLU A 166 -4.76 4.40 -8.49
CA GLU A 166 -5.09 5.72 -9.04
C GLU A 166 -6.37 5.66 -9.87
N THR A 167 -6.45 4.68 -10.78
CA THR A 167 -7.59 4.50 -11.68
C THR A 167 -8.83 4.00 -10.94
N LEU A 168 -8.70 2.99 -10.08
CA LEU A 168 -9.83 2.44 -9.33
C LEU A 168 -10.52 3.49 -8.47
N LEU A 169 -9.74 4.39 -7.86
CA LEU A 169 -10.26 5.38 -6.92
C LEU A 169 -10.75 6.67 -7.58
N THR A 170 -10.75 6.74 -8.91
CA THR A 170 -11.46 7.79 -9.66
C THR A 170 -12.97 7.71 -9.49
N ASP A 171 -13.53 6.50 -9.31
CA ASP A 171 -14.94 6.29 -8.99
C ASP A 171 -15.22 6.63 -7.51
N ARG A 172 -15.47 7.93 -7.27
CA ARG A 172 -15.79 8.45 -5.94
C ARG A 172 -17.16 8.02 -5.43
N GLN A 173 -18.04 7.56 -6.30
CA GLN A 173 -19.37 7.07 -5.91
C GLN A 173 -19.24 5.66 -5.32
N ALA A 174 -18.41 4.81 -5.95
CA ALA A 174 -18.11 3.48 -5.43
C ALA A 174 -17.22 3.52 -4.18
N TYR A 175 -16.22 4.40 -4.12
CA TYR A 175 -15.19 4.40 -3.06
C TYR A 175 -15.03 5.75 -2.34
N PRO A 176 -16.08 6.32 -1.71
CA PRO A 176 -16.02 7.65 -1.11
C PRO A 176 -15.00 7.79 0.03
N ASN A 177 -14.68 6.72 0.76
CA ASN A 177 -13.82 6.75 1.96
C ASN A 177 -12.38 6.27 1.72
N ILE A 178 -12.02 5.94 0.49
CA ILE A 178 -10.68 5.49 0.13
C ILE A 178 -10.07 6.52 -0.83
N HIS A 179 -8.91 7.08 -0.51
CA HIS A 179 -8.30 8.19 -1.25
C HIS A 179 -6.95 7.77 -1.81
N TYR A 180 -6.66 8.08 -3.07
CA TYR A 180 -5.32 7.95 -3.62
C TYR A 180 -4.55 9.26 -3.42
N LEU A 181 -3.33 9.17 -2.90
CA LEU A 181 -2.51 10.34 -2.58
C LEU A 181 -1.18 10.29 -3.37
N PRO A 182 -1.07 10.93 -4.55
CA PRO A 182 0.06 10.79 -5.47
C PRO A 182 1.30 11.59 -5.02
N ILE A 183 1.93 11.16 -3.93
CA ILE A 183 3.09 11.85 -3.31
C ILE A 183 4.42 11.10 -3.47
N ASP A 184 4.54 10.15 -4.39
CA ASP A 184 5.80 9.43 -4.63
C ASP A 184 6.87 10.28 -5.34
N ARG A 185 6.46 11.28 -6.15
CA ARG A 185 7.38 12.07 -6.97
C ARG A 185 8.55 12.69 -6.17
N PRO A 186 8.36 13.34 -5.01
CA PRO A 186 9.49 13.83 -4.20
C PRO A 186 10.48 12.74 -3.83
N GLY A 187 10.04 11.53 -3.53
CA GLY A 187 10.95 10.42 -3.26
C GLY A 187 11.68 9.94 -4.50
N ARG A 188 11.04 9.98 -5.68
CA ARG A 188 11.64 9.59 -6.97
C ARG A 188 12.70 10.58 -7.49
N LEU A 189 12.78 11.77 -6.90
CA LEU A 189 13.82 12.76 -7.19
C LEU A 189 15.03 12.63 -6.26
N ARG A 190 15.03 11.65 -5.35
CA ARG A 190 15.94 11.61 -4.21
C ARG A 190 16.76 10.32 -4.17
N PRO A 191 17.52 9.99 -5.24
CA PRO A 191 18.45 8.87 -5.20
C PRO A 191 19.55 9.07 -4.12
N ASP A 192 19.83 10.32 -3.73
CA ASP A 192 20.76 10.69 -2.65
C ASP A 192 20.25 10.35 -1.24
N ALA A 193 18.94 10.09 -1.09
CA ALA A 193 18.31 9.85 0.22
C ALA A 193 18.38 8.38 0.68
N HIS A 194 19.12 7.53 -0.04
CA HIS A 194 19.26 6.10 0.25
C HIS A 194 20.52 5.78 1.07
N THR A 195 20.53 4.61 1.71
CA THR A 195 21.78 4.12 2.32
C THR A 195 22.73 3.58 1.25
N ALA A 196 24.05 3.65 1.48
CA ALA A 196 25.06 3.39 0.44
C ALA A 196 24.99 2.01 -0.26
N LYS A 197 24.28 1.03 0.29
CA LYS A 197 24.11 -0.32 -0.29
C LYS A 197 22.66 -0.69 -0.58
N ASP A 198 21.71 0.09 -0.09
CA ASP A 198 20.27 -0.18 -0.22
C ASP A 198 19.61 1.00 -0.92
N CYS A 199 19.37 0.82 -2.22
CA CYS A 199 18.72 1.82 -3.06
C CYS A 199 17.20 1.74 -3.06
N LEU A 200 16.59 1.00 -2.12
CA LEU A 200 15.14 0.93 -1.93
C LEU A 200 14.70 1.73 -0.72
N HIS A 201 15.38 1.52 0.42
CA HIS A 201 14.98 2.14 1.67
C HIS A 201 15.55 3.55 1.79
N VAL A 202 14.69 4.47 2.21
CA VAL A 202 14.99 5.89 2.39
C VAL A 202 15.48 6.12 3.82
N MET A 203 16.53 6.91 3.97
CA MET A 203 17.07 7.29 5.27
C MET A 203 16.15 8.27 5.98
N ALA A 204 15.96 8.07 7.29
CA ALA A 204 15.41 9.12 8.14
C ALA A 204 16.38 10.31 8.21
N GLY A 205 15.85 11.53 8.25
CA GLY A 205 16.64 12.76 8.22
C GLY A 205 17.08 13.22 6.83
N ALA A 206 16.71 12.50 5.76
CA ALA A 206 16.94 12.92 4.39
C ALA A 206 15.79 13.77 3.81
N ASP A 207 14.82 14.17 4.63
CA ASP A 207 13.63 14.99 4.34
C ASP A 207 12.54 14.35 3.46
N VAL A 208 12.76 13.16 2.90
CA VAL A 208 11.73 12.46 2.10
C VAL A 208 10.62 11.91 3.00
N LEU A 209 10.97 11.17 4.05
CA LEU A 209 9.99 10.59 4.98
C LEU A 209 9.30 11.69 5.79
N GLU A 210 10.04 12.71 6.20
CA GLU A 210 9.55 13.87 6.93
C GLU A 210 8.61 14.69 6.06
N GLY A 211 8.95 14.92 4.79
CA GLY A 211 8.11 15.58 3.80
C GLY A 211 6.79 14.82 3.58
N TRP A 212 6.85 13.51 3.35
CA TRP A 212 5.64 12.68 3.24
C TRP A 212 4.78 12.75 4.49
N THR A 213 5.39 12.65 5.67
CA THR A 213 4.66 12.70 6.95
C THR A 213 3.94 14.03 7.12
N ARG A 214 4.60 15.16 6.83
CA ARG A 214 4.00 16.50 6.87
C ARG A 214 2.86 16.64 5.89
N TYR A 215 3.04 16.19 4.64
CA TYR A 215 1.99 16.27 3.63
C TYR A 215 0.79 15.40 4.00
N ILE A 216 1.03 14.16 4.40
CA ILE A 216 -0.01 13.24 4.87
C ILE A 216 -0.79 13.84 6.03
N TRP A 217 -0.10 14.41 7.03
CA TRP A 217 -0.73 15.06 8.16
C TRP A 217 -1.62 16.22 7.70
N HIS A 218 -1.14 17.06 6.78
CA HIS A 218 -1.94 18.14 6.20
C HIS A 218 -3.17 17.60 5.49
N PHE A 219 -3.01 16.64 4.59
CA PHE A 219 -4.10 16.02 3.83
C PHE A 219 -5.17 15.43 4.76
N VAL A 220 -4.76 14.65 5.76
CA VAL A 220 -5.69 14.01 6.70
C VAL A 220 -6.41 15.03 7.56
N THR A 221 -5.70 16.03 8.11
CA THR A 221 -6.29 16.97 9.07
C THR A 221 -7.04 18.12 8.42
N GLN A 222 -6.57 18.61 7.28
CA GLN A 222 -7.10 19.81 6.63
C GLN A 222 -8.01 19.47 5.45
N GLU A 223 -7.69 18.47 4.62
CA GLU A 223 -8.49 18.17 3.42
C GLU A 223 -9.59 17.15 3.70
N LEU A 224 -9.26 16.06 4.40
CA LEU A 224 -10.26 15.07 4.82
C LEU A 224 -11.02 15.55 6.06
N GLY A 225 -10.31 16.11 7.03
CA GLY A 225 -10.90 16.60 8.29
C GLY A 225 -11.86 17.77 8.11
N ALA A 226 -11.66 18.66 7.13
CA ALA A 226 -12.58 19.77 6.85
C ALA A 226 -13.86 19.34 6.08
N ARG A 227 -13.90 18.11 5.56
CA ARG A 227 -15.08 17.52 4.89
C ARG A 227 -15.98 16.73 5.85
N ALA A 228 -15.55 16.52 7.09
CA ALA A 228 -16.31 15.88 8.16
C ALA A 228 -17.06 16.91 9.01
#